data_AF-A0A1B6E0K8-F1
#
_entry.id   AF-A0A1B6E0K8-F1
#
_cell.length_a   1.000
_cell.length_b   1.000
_cell.length_c   1.000
_cell.angle_alpha   90.00
_cell.angle_beta   90.00
_cell.angle_gamma   90.00
#
_symmetry.space_group_name_H-M   'P 1'
#
loop_
_entity.id
_entity.type
_entity.pdbx_description
1 polymer ?
#
loop_
_entity_poly.entity_id
_entity_poly.type
_entity_poly.pdbx_seq_one_letter_code
_entity_poly.pdbx_strand_id
1 'polypeptide(L)'
;SVTTNPAVRQREKQLEALRRMEEKISRNKNNQQVKKEQSLSYIKKSVTPKMVMFVMDISNILTDYTVSWLPFKSINDGSPDDKMLYTLVVGNGELIMFGGIQRDASSVNQESNHSLNTTTTVSNSLHFISAPFDII
;
A
#
# COMPACT_ATOMS: atom_id res chain seq x y z
N SER A 1 55.87 -26.28 19.76
CA SER A 1 54.50 -26.70 19.43
C SER A 1 53.55 -25.59 19.84
N VAL A 2 52.98 -24.84 18.89
CA VAL A 2 52.14 -23.66 19.19
C VAL A 2 50.71 -24.14 19.43
N THR A 3 50.27 -24.10 20.68
CA THR A 3 48.92 -24.48 21.11
C THR A 3 47.94 -23.42 20.60
N THR A 4 47.24 -23.70 19.50
CA THR A 4 46.22 -22.80 18.96
C THR A 4 45.02 -22.77 19.91
N ASN A 5 44.78 -21.60 20.50
CA ASN A 5 43.72 -21.39 21.48
C ASN A 5 42.34 -21.67 20.83
N PRO A 6 41.52 -22.60 21.36
CA PRO A 6 40.24 -22.99 20.77
C PRO A 6 39.27 -21.81 20.62
N ALA A 7 39.37 -20.78 21.47
CA ALA A 7 38.57 -19.56 21.36
C ALA A 7 38.91 -18.73 20.11
N VAL A 8 40.17 -18.72 19.68
CA VAL A 8 40.63 -18.04 18.46
C VAL A 8 40.06 -18.73 17.23
N ARG A 9 40.07 -20.07 17.22
CA ARG A 9 39.52 -20.89 16.13
C ARG A 9 38.00 -20.72 15.98
N GLN A 10 37.28 -20.53 17.09
CA GLN A 10 35.84 -20.27 17.06
C GLN A 10 35.51 -18.86 16.57
N ARG A 11 36.32 -17.87 16.96
CA ARG A 11 36.23 -16.49 16.45
C ARG A 11 36.49 -16.42 14.94
N GLU A 12 37.50 -17.14 14.45
CA GLU A 12 37.80 -17.20 13.01
C GLU A 12 36.62 -17.77 12.21
N LYS A 13 35.97 -18.84 12.70
CA LYS A 13 34.77 -19.40 12.06
C LYS A 13 33.60 -18.41 12.03
N GLN A 14 33.39 -17.65 13.10
CA GLN A 14 32.34 -16.63 13.16
C GLN A 14 32.61 -15.50 12.15
N LEU A 15 33.85 -15.04 12.06
CA LEU A 15 34.25 -14.01 11.09
C LEU A 15 34.11 -14.49 9.64
N GLU A 16 34.45 -15.75 9.36
CA GLU A 16 34.29 -16.32 8.03
C GLU A 16 32.80 -16.47 7.65
N ALA A 17 31.95 -16.85 8.61
CA ALA A 17 30.50 -16.89 8.40
C ALA A 17 29.91 -15.51 8.10
N LEU A 18 30.33 -14.47 8.85
CA LEU A 18 29.93 -13.08 8.61
C LEU A 18 30.38 -12.61 7.23
N ARG A 19 31.63 -12.88 6.84
CA ARG A 19 32.15 -12.51 5.52
C ARG A 19 31.38 -13.18 4.39
N ARG A 20 31.04 -14.46 4.52
CA ARG A 20 30.19 -15.17 3.54
C ARG A 20 28.79 -14.56 3.45
N MET A 21 28.25 -14.06 4.56
CA MET A 21 26.95 -13.39 4.57
C MET A 21 27.01 -12.01 3.90
N GLU A 22 28.05 -11.22 4.17
CA GLU A 22 28.29 -9.93 3.52
C GLU A 22 28.48 -10.08 2.00
N GLU A 23 29.23 -11.09 1.55
CA GLU A 23 29.40 -11.40 0.13
C GLU A 23 28.05 -11.76 -0.53
N LYS A 24 27.16 -12.49 0.17
CA LYS A 24 25.80 -12.78 -0.32
C LYS A 24 24.93 -11.53 -0.41
N ILE A 25 24.96 -10.66 0.60
CA ILE A 25 24.21 -9.39 0.63
C ILE A 25 24.68 -8.46 -0.50
N SER A 26 26.00 -8.37 -0.71
CA SER A 26 26.60 -7.53 -1.75
C SER A 26 26.21 -7.99 -3.17
N ARG A 27 26.22 -9.31 -3.44
CA ARG A 27 25.74 -9.87 -4.71
C ARG A 27 24.26 -9.58 -4.95
N ASN A 28 23.43 -9.62 -3.90
CA ASN A 28 22.02 -9.27 -4.00
C ASN A 28 21.78 -7.77 -4.26
N LYS A 29 22.63 -6.87 -3.73
CA LYS A 29 22.57 -5.43 -4.06
C LYS A 29 22.90 -5.17 -5.53
N ASN A 30 23.91 -5.84 -6.09
CA ASN A 30 24.26 -5.69 -7.50
C ASN A 30 23.19 -6.28 -8.43
N ASN A 31 22.60 -7.43 -8.09
CA ASN A 31 21.47 -7.99 -8.85
C ASN A 31 20.20 -7.11 -8.76
N GLN A 32 19.99 -6.41 -7.63
CA GLN A 32 18.90 -5.43 -7.51
C GLN A 32 19.15 -4.17 -8.36
N GLN A 33 20.40 -3.72 -8.52
CA GLN A 33 20.72 -2.60 -9.42
C GLN A 33 20.49 -2.95 -10.90
N VAL A 34 20.94 -4.12 -11.35
CA VAL A 34 20.74 -4.57 -12.75
C VAL A 34 19.25 -4.79 -13.07
N LYS A 35 18.45 -5.27 -12.10
CA LYS A 35 16.99 -5.36 -12.26
C LYS A 35 16.28 -4.00 -12.25
N LYS A 36 16.83 -2.99 -11.55
CA LYS A 36 16.24 -1.65 -11.47
C LYS A 36 16.35 -0.89 -12.80
N GLU A 37 17.43 -1.09 -13.54
CA GLU A 37 17.67 -0.39 -14.81
C GLU A 37 16.88 -0.99 -15.98
N GLN A 38 16.64 -2.31 -16.01
CA GLN A 38 15.77 -2.93 -17.03
C GLN A 38 14.27 -2.83 -16.73
N SER A 39 13.86 -2.50 -15.51
CA SER A 39 12.44 -2.29 -15.16
C SER A 39 11.91 -0.87 -15.42
N LEU A 40 12.75 0.06 -15.87
CA LEU A 40 12.37 1.47 -16.09
C LEU A 40 11.54 1.72 -17.37
N SER A 41 11.29 0.71 -18.21
CA SER A 41 10.56 0.90 -19.48
C SER A 41 9.15 0.31 -19.56
N TYR A 42 8.67 -0.42 -18.54
CA TYR A 42 7.27 -0.87 -18.49
C TYR A 42 6.79 -1.00 -17.04
N ILE A 43 6.77 0.13 -16.31
CA ILE A 43 5.91 0.24 -15.14
C ILE A 43 4.47 0.31 -15.69
N LYS A 44 3.87 -0.86 -15.94
CA LYS A 44 2.42 -0.98 -15.79
C LYS A 44 2.17 -0.58 -14.34
N LYS A 45 1.85 0.69 -14.09
CA LYS A 45 1.34 1.14 -12.80
C LYS A 45 0.15 0.21 -12.57
N SER A 46 0.28 -0.76 -11.67
CA SER A 46 -0.88 -1.43 -11.10
C SER A 46 -1.63 -0.29 -10.43
N VAL A 47 -2.65 0.24 -11.10
CA VAL A 47 -3.49 1.30 -10.54
C VAL A 47 -4.18 0.62 -9.37
N THR A 48 -3.68 0.87 -8.16
CA THR A 48 -4.37 0.42 -6.96
C THR A 48 -5.75 1.08 -6.98
N PRO A 49 -6.84 0.31 -6.79
CA PRO A 49 -8.17 0.89 -6.81
C PRO A 49 -8.25 1.98 -5.74
N LYS A 50 -8.66 3.19 -6.17
CA LYS A 50 -8.85 4.35 -5.31
C LYS A 50 -10.31 4.45 -4.91
N MET A 51 -10.57 4.84 -3.66
CA MET A 51 -11.89 5.24 -3.23
C MET A 51 -12.25 6.58 -3.87
N VAL A 52 -13.49 6.67 -4.38
CA VAL A 52 -14.00 7.85 -5.05
C VAL A 52 -15.25 8.36 -4.36
N MET A 53 -15.43 9.69 -4.36
CA MET A 53 -16.62 10.33 -3.81
C MET A 53 -17.72 10.38 -4.88
N PHE A 54 -18.96 10.17 -4.46
CA PHE A 54 -20.15 10.47 -5.25
C PHE A 54 -20.96 11.50 -4.48
N VAL A 55 -21.53 12.46 -5.20
CA VAL A 55 -22.42 13.47 -4.63
C VAL A 55 -23.86 13.06 -4.93
N MET A 56 -24.71 13.13 -3.90
CA MET A 56 -26.14 12.93 -4.08
C MET A 56 -26.77 14.23 -4.59
N ASP A 57 -27.31 14.19 -5.79
CA ASP A 57 -28.09 15.26 -6.37
C ASP A 57 -29.58 15.08 -6.03
N ILE A 58 -30.13 16.09 -5.38
CA ILE A 58 -31.52 16.14 -4.89
C ILE A 58 -32.37 17.14 -5.68
N SER A 59 -31.88 17.66 -6.81
CA SER A 59 -32.56 18.71 -7.59
C SER A 59 -33.98 18.34 -8.01
N ASN A 60 -34.23 17.05 -8.25
CA ASN A 60 -35.53 16.52 -8.69
C ASN A 60 -36.36 15.88 -7.56
N ILE A 61 -35.96 16.04 -6.29
CA ILE A 61 -36.65 15.34 -5.19
C ILE A 61 -38.08 15.85 -4.98
N LEU A 62 -38.34 17.12 -5.29
CA LEU A 62 -39.66 17.74 -5.14
C LEU A 62 -40.54 17.56 -6.39
N THR A 63 -39.94 17.35 -7.56
CA THR A 63 -40.66 17.21 -8.83
C THR A 63 -40.96 15.74 -9.13
N ASP A 64 -39.92 14.91 -9.13
CA ASP A 64 -39.99 13.52 -9.59
C ASP A 64 -39.83 12.51 -8.45
N TYR A 65 -39.61 12.97 -7.21
CA TYR A 65 -39.33 12.13 -6.05
C TYR A 65 -38.14 11.18 -6.25
N THR A 66 -37.16 11.63 -7.04
CA THR A 66 -35.94 10.87 -7.33
C THR A 66 -34.69 11.63 -6.89
N VAL A 67 -33.62 10.87 -6.66
CA VAL A 67 -32.28 11.38 -6.41
C VAL A 67 -31.31 10.71 -7.38
N SER A 68 -30.23 11.39 -7.73
CA SER A 68 -29.19 10.83 -8.60
C SER A 68 -27.83 10.86 -7.92
N TRP A 69 -26.99 9.87 -8.22
CA TRP A 69 -25.61 9.83 -7.73
C TRP A 69 -24.68 10.33 -8.82
N LEU A 70 -24.12 11.52 -8.62
CA LEU A 70 -23.21 12.13 -9.57
C LEU A 70 -21.76 11.74 -9.24
N PRO A 71 -21.00 11.22 -10.21
CA PRO A 71 -19.58 10.94 -10.00
C PRO A 71 -18.84 12.25 -9.76
N PHE A 72 -18.08 12.31 -8.67
CA PHE A 72 -17.24 13.47 -8.42
C PHE A 72 -15.97 13.38 -9.29
N LYS A 73 -15.79 14.35 -10.20
CA LYS A 73 -14.82 14.29 -11.30
C LYS A 73 -13.36 14.43 -10.88
N SER A 74 -13.05 14.74 -9.62
CA SER A 74 -11.67 14.90 -9.19
C SER A 74 -11.25 13.76 -8.27
N ILE A 75 -10.74 12.68 -8.89
CA ILE A 75 -9.81 11.78 -8.20
C ILE A 75 -8.55 12.62 -8.00
N ASN A 76 -8.53 13.42 -6.95
CA ASN A 76 -7.38 14.24 -6.60
C ASN A 76 -6.22 13.31 -6.21
N ASP A 77 -4.99 13.78 -6.44
CA ASP A 77 -3.81 13.25 -5.78
C ASP A 77 -4.04 13.36 -4.25
N GLY A 78 -4.50 12.28 -3.63
CA GLY A 78 -4.95 12.28 -2.24
C GLY A 78 -6.12 11.35 -1.92
N SER A 79 -6.83 10.85 -2.94
CA SER A 79 -7.88 9.84 -2.74
C SER A 79 -7.35 8.63 -1.96
N PRO A 80 -8.07 8.17 -0.92
CA PRO A 80 -7.70 6.98 -0.19
C PRO A 80 -7.59 5.76 -1.11
N ASP A 81 -6.61 4.90 -0.85
CA ASP A 81 -6.63 3.55 -1.42
C ASP A 81 -7.83 2.76 -0.87
N ASP A 82 -8.28 1.75 -1.62
CA ASP A 82 -9.32 0.83 -1.16
C ASP A 82 -8.89 0.16 0.16
N LYS A 83 -9.62 0.47 1.23
CA LYS A 83 -9.39 -0.01 2.60
C LYS A 83 -10.68 -0.56 3.16
N MET A 84 -10.56 -1.45 4.13
CA MET A 84 -11.67 -1.89 4.98
C MET A 84 -11.38 -1.52 6.43
N LEU A 85 -12.40 -1.55 7.29
CA LEU A 85 -12.26 -1.31 8.74
C LEU A 85 -11.58 0.03 9.10
N TYR A 86 -11.78 1.05 8.26
CA TYR A 86 -11.39 2.42 8.54
C TYR A 86 -12.47 3.12 9.36
N THR A 87 -12.10 4.22 10.02
CA THR A 87 -13.06 5.07 10.73
C THR A 87 -13.33 6.34 9.92
N LEU A 88 -14.59 6.76 9.90
CA LEU A 88 -15.04 8.01 9.31
C LEU A 88 -15.56 8.94 10.41
N VAL A 89 -15.11 10.19 10.38
CA VAL A 89 -15.52 11.24 11.32
C VAL A 89 -16.03 12.44 10.54
N VAL A 90 -17.21 12.93 10.91
CA VAL A 90 -17.78 14.15 10.34
C VAL A 90 -17.04 15.36 10.92
N GLY A 91 -16.44 16.18 10.07
CA GLY A 91 -15.84 17.47 10.38
C GLY A 91 -16.71 18.65 9.96
N ASN A 92 -16.15 19.86 10.01
CA ASN A 92 -16.85 21.08 9.62
C ASN A 92 -16.74 21.34 8.10
N GLY A 93 -17.57 20.64 7.31
CA GLY A 93 -17.54 20.71 5.84
C GLY A 93 -16.62 19.68 5.18
N GLU A 94 -16.12 18.72 5.95
CA GLU A 94 -15.26 17.64 5.47
C GLU A 94 -15.58 16.33 6.18
N LEU A 95 -15.25 15.22 5.54
CA LEU A 95 -15.27 13.88 6.09
C LEU A 95 -13.83 13.42 6.30
N ILE A 96 -13.48 13.10 7.53
CA ILE A 96 -12.13 12.68 7.91
C ILE A 96 -12.11 11.15 7.96
N MET A 97 -11.27 10.53 7.14
CA MET A 97 -11.03 9.09 7.14
C MET A 97 -9.68 8.81 7.78
N PHE A 98 -9.65 7.93 8.78
CA PHE A 98 -8.38 7.50 9.39
C PHE A 98 -8.30 5.99 9.57
N GLY A 99 -7.07 5.49 9.46
CA GLY A 99 -6.76 4.09 9.69
C GLY A 99 -7.18 3.16 8.54
N GLY A 100 -7.46 1.91 8.89
CA GLY A 100 -7.98 0.89 8.00
C GLY A 100 -6.94 -0.16 7.57
N ILE A 101 -7.44 -1.24 6.99
CA ILE A 101 -6.65 -2.35 6.47
C ILE A 101 -6.73 -2.29 4.94
N GLN A 102 -5.58 -2.24 4.27
CA GLN A 102 -5.54 -2.23 2.81
C GLN A 102 -6.09 -3.54 2.24
N ARG A 103 -7.02 -3.44 1.29
CA ARG A 103 -7.57 -4.60 0.60
C ARG A 103 -6.63 -4.97 -0.55
N ASP A 104 -5.87 -6.05 -0.38
CA ASP A 104 -5.01 -6.56 -1.45
C ASP A 104 -5.86 -7.22 -2.54
N ALA A 105 -5.89 -6.62 -3.74
CA ALA A 105 -6.62 -7.18 -4.90
C ALA A 105 -6.09 -8.56 -5.36
N SER A 106 -4.92 -8.99 -4.87
CA SER A 106 -4.32 -10.30 -5.15
C SER A 106 -4.91 -11.45 -4.33
N SER A 107 -5.66 -11.17 -3.25
CA SER A 107 -6.19 -12.23 -2.39
C SER A 107 -7.45 -12.92 -2.94
N VAL A 108 -8.14 -12.32 -3.92
CA VAL A 108 -9.40 -12.86 -4.47
C VAL A 108 -9.16 -13.92 -5.57
N ASN A 109 -7.98 -13.93 -6.21
CA ASN A 109 -7.69 -14.83 -7.33
C ASN A 109 -6.83 -16.05 -6.95
N GLN A 110 -6.53 -16.28 -5.67
CA GLN A 110 -5.66 -17.36 -5.20
C GLN A 110 -6.39 -18.44 -4.39
N GLU A 111 -7.61 -18.80 -4.78
CA GLU A 111 -8.32 -19.94 -4.18
C GLU A 111 -7.71 -21.32 -4.54
N SER A 112 -6.66 -21.38 -5.37
CA SER A 112 -6.13 -22.66 -5.88
C SER A 112 -4.69 -23.00 -5.52
N ASN A 113 -3.94 -22.18 -4.77
CA ASN A 113 -2.60 -22.60 -4.31
C ASN A 113 -2.25 -22.06 -2.91
N HIS A 114 -1.86 -23.02 -2.07
CA HIS A 114 -1.69 -22.93 -0.63
C HIS A 114 -0.41 -22.17 -0.21
N SER A 115 -0.30 -20.86 -0.49
CA SER A 115 0.71 -19.99 0.15
C SER A 115 0.04 -18.81 0.86
N LEU A 116 -0.24 -19.04 2.14
CA LEU A 116 -0.80 -18.09 3.09
C LEU A 116 0.20 -16.95 3.36
N ASN A 117 0.29 -15.98 2.46
CA ASN A 117 0.89 -14.68 2.73
C ASN A 117 -0.07 -13.60 2.24
N THR A 118 -1.30 -13.59 2.78
CA THR A 118 -2.15 -12.40 2.72
C THR A 118 -1.48 -11.33 3.59
N THR A 119 -0.75 -10.41 2.98
CA THR A 119 -0.11 -9.29 3.66
C THR A 119 -1.15 -8.25 4.04
N THR A 120 -1.97 -8.53 5.05
CA THR A 120 -2.90 -7.56 5.60
C THR A 120 -2.11 -6.36 6.12
N THR A 121 -2.08 -5.28 5.34
CA THR A 121 -1.34 -4.08 5.70
C THR A 121 -2.25 -3.14 6.46
N VAL A 122 -1.99 -2.97 7.75
CA VAL A 122 -2.68 -1.98 8.58
C VAL A 122 -2.10 -0.61 8.30
N SER A 123 -2.97 0.35 8.00
CA SER A 123 -2.59 1.73 7.72
C SER A 123 -3.04 2.64 8.85
N ASN A 124 -2.22 3.65 9.16
CA ASN A 124 -2.56 4.74 10.07
C ASN A 124 -2.75 6.06 9.30
N SER A 125 -2.97 5.97 7.99
CA SER A 125 -3.14 7.13 7.12
C SER A 125 -4.35 7.96 7.54
N LEU A 126 -4.24 9.28 7.34
CA LEU A 126 -5.29 10.25 7.56
C LEU A 126 -5.63 10.90 6.21
N HIS A 127 -6.91 10.99 5.88
CA HIS A 127 -7.43 11.63 4.67
C HIS A 127 -8.55 12.61 5.04
N PHE A 128 -8.54 13.77 4.40
CA PHE A 128 -9.59 14.78 4.49
C PHE A 128 -10.36 14.82 3.17
N ILE A 129 -11.65 14.59 3.23
CA ILE A 129 -12.54 14.46 2.05
C ILE A 129 -13.56 15.60 2.14
N SER A 130 -13.32 16.68 1.41
CA SER A 130 -14.20 17.85 1.39
C SER A 130 -15.10 17.85 0.15
N ALA A 131 -16.34 18.29 0.31
CA ALA A 131 -17.21 18.55 -0.83
C ALA A 131 -16.76 19.84 -1.55
N PRO A 132 -16.95 19.95 -2.88
CA PRO A 132 -16.67 21.18 -3.60
C PRO A 132 -17.67 22.25 -3.20
N PHE A 133 -17.20 23.47 -3.03
CA PHE A 133 -18.04 24.62 -2.72
C PHE A 133 -18.93 25.07 -3.89
N ASP A 134 -18.70 24.54 -5.10
CA ASP A 134 -19.39 24.95 -6.34
C ASP A 134 -20.67 24.15 -6.66
N ILE A 135 -21.09 23.22 -5.79
CA ILE A 135 -22.32 22.43 -5.99
C ILE A 135 -23.43 23.01 -5.12
N ILE A 136 -24.25 23.89 -5.71
CA ILE A 136 -25.54 24.37 -5.18
C ILE A 136 -26.58 24.15 -6.27
#